data_AF-A0A0Q7CYG9-F1
#
_entry.id   AF-A0A0Q7CYG9-F1
#
_cell.length_a   1.000
_cell.length_b   1.000
_cell.length_c   1.000
_cell.angle_alpha   90.00
_cell.angle_beta   90.00
_cell.angle_gamma   90.00
#
_symmetry.space_group_name_H-M   'P 1'
#
loop_
_entity.id
_entity.type
_entity.pdbx_description
1 polymer ?
#
loop_
_entity_poly.entity_id
_entity_poly.type
_entity_poly.pdbx_seq_one_letter_code
_entity_poly.pdbx_strand_id
1 'polypeptide(L)'
;MKSTVGLDANALRSLQANASADPRAAIKETAKQFEALFMQQLMKSMRQATMSSGMLDNSGTQMGTELLDTQFAQKLTGLPGGLSAQIARQLEQQLNGKVAATTAPAAQAAGAAGAQVWNRLPGASRAQDFVARHNTAAEQAEAETGIPAAFILSQAAHESGWGQREIKNADGSSSHNVFGIKAGTSWKGAVTEVTTTEYVNGQPQKVKAKFRAYATPEDAFRDYANLIKNSPRYAKVVEQGGTAQGFAVNLQRAGYATDPAYAAKLGRVINTTLRLQRTLTA
;
A
#
# COMPACT_ATOMS: atom_id res chain seq x y z
N MET A 1 -30.69 -8.27 3.44
CA MET A 1 -30.24 -9.30 4.41
C MET A 1 -28.73 -9.22 4.52
N LYS A 2 -28.21 -9.03 5.74
CA LYS A 2 -26.77 -8.92 6.02
C LYS A 2 -26.18 -10.33 6.08
N SER A 3 -25.28 -10.68 5.17
CA SER A 3 -24.50 -11.92 5.26
C SER A 3 -23.21 -11.63 6.02
N THR A 4 -23.29 -11.71 7.34
CA THR A 4 -22.13 -11.86 8.23
C THR A 4 -21.43 -13.18 7.89
N VAL A 5 -20.15 -13.11 7.52
CA VAL A 5 -19.28 -14.28 7.43
C VAL A 5 -19.22 -14.91 8.83
N GLY A 6 -19.96 -16.01 9.00
CA GLY A 6 -19.99 -16.77 10.23
C GLY A 6 -18.67 -17.52 10.41
N LEU A 7 -17.77 -16.95 11.20
CA LEU A 7 -16.75 -17.75 11.87
C LEU A 7 -17.49 -18.71 12.81
N ASP A 8 -17.42 -20.00 12.48
CA ASP A 8 -18.12 -21.07 13.17
C ASP A 8 -17.75 -21.07 14.68
N ALA A 9 -18.73 -20.90 15.56
CA ALA A 9 -18.51 -20.73 16.99
C ALA A 9 -17.83 -21.97 17.63
N ASN A 10 -17.98 -23.13 16.99
CA ASN A 10 -17.29 -24.35 17.39
C ASN A 10 -15.81 -24.35 16.99
N ALA A 11 -15.47 -23.80 15.82
CA ALA A 11 -14.09 -23.63 15.38
C ALA A 11 -13.32 -22.66 16.30
N LEU A 12 -13.99 -21.62 16.78
CA LEU A 12 -13.41 -20.66 17.72
C LEU A 12 -13.12 -21.29 19.09
N ARG A 13 -14.03 -22.11 19.62
CA ARG A 13 -13.82 -22.84 20.89
C ARG A 13 -12.72 -23.90 20.78
N SER A 14 -12.63 -24.62 19.66
CA SER A 14 -11.53 -25.57 19.43
C SER A 14 -10.18 -24.86 19.30
N LEU A 15 -10.14 -23.67 18.67
CA LEU A 15 -8.94 -22.85 18.60
C LEU A 15 -8.48 -22.41 19.99
N GLN A 16 -9.43 -21.99 20.83
CA GLN A 16 -9.18 -21.51 22.18
C GLN A 16 -8.74 -22.64 23.14
N ALA A 17 -9.33 -23.84 23.01
CA ALA A 17 -8.91 -25.03 23.74
C ALA A 17 -7.50 -25.49 23.31
N ASN A 18 -7.21 -25.51 22.01
CA ASN A 18 -5.89 -25.91 21.49
C ASN A 18 -4.80 -24.88 21.80
N ALA A 19 -5.12 -23.58 21.83
CA ALA A 19 -4.19 -22.52 22.24
C ALA A 19 -3.78 -22.61 23.70
N SER A 20 -4.61 -23.24 24.54
CA SER A 20 -4.34 -23.46 25.96
C SER A 20 -3.44 -24.68 26.22
N ALA A 21 -3.47 -25.67 25.31
CA ALA A 21 -2.71 -26.92 25.42
C ALA A 21 -1.37 -26.91 24.65
N ASP A 22 -1.35 -26.34 23.44
CA ASP A 22 -0.13 -26.13 22.64
C ASP A 22 -0.21 -24.77 21.91
N PRO A 23 0.34 -23.71 22.53
CA PRO A 23 0.32 -22.36 21.96
C PRO A 23 1.01 -22.28 20.59
N ARG A 24 2.03 -23.10 20.33
CA ARG A 24 2.79 -23.05 19.07
C ARG A 24 2.00 -23.68 17.93
N ALA A 25 1.33 -24.80 18.19
CA ALA A 25 0.44 -25.43 17.21
C ALA A 25 -0.75 -24.51 16.87
N ALA A 26 -1.34 -23.84 17.86
CA ALA A 26 -2.46 -22.92 17.64
C ALA A 26 -2.07 -21.70 16.78
N ILE A 27 -0.84 -21.21 16.92
CA ILE A 27 -0.32 -20.10 16.11
C ILE A 27 -0.11 -20.52 14.67
N LYS A 28 0.45 -21.70 14.43
CA LYS A 28 0.61 -22.24 13.09
C LYS A 28 -0.75 -22.41 12.41
N GLU A 29 -1.74 -22.92 13.13
CA GLU A 29 -3.09 -23.09 12.60
C GLU A 29 -3.74 -21.74 12.30
N THR A 30 -3.64 -20.76 13.21
CA THR A 30 -4.19 -19.41 12.99
C THR A 30 -3.52 -18.70 11.81
N ALA A 31 -2.20 -18.83 11.68
CA ALA A 31 -1.45 -18.25 10.55
C ALA A 31 -1.85 -18.90 9.20
N LYS A 32 -2.13 -20.20 9.20
CA LYS A 32 -2.63 -20.93 8.03
C LYS A 32 -4.04 -20.48 7.64
N GLN A 33 -4.93 -20.30 8.61
CA GLN A 33 -6.29 -19.78 8.38
C GLN A 33 -6.26 -18.35 7.83
N PHE A 34 -5.35 -17.50 8.33
CA PHE A 34 -5.16 -16.15 7.80
C PHE A 34 -4.62 -16.15 6.36
N GLU A 35 -3.62 -17.00 6.08
CA GLU A 35 -3.10 -17.18 4.72
C GLU A 35 -4.20 -17.68 3.77
N ALA A 36 -5.11 -18.54 4.22
CA ALA A 36 -6.22 -19.02 3.41
C ALA A 36 -7.19 -17.92 3.00
N LEU A 37 -7.58 -17.06 3.94
CA LEU A 37 -8.43 -15.90 3.66
C LEU A 37 -7.74 -14.90 2.72
N PHE A 38 -6.45 -14.70 2.90
CA PHE A 38 -5.64 -13.84 2.03
C PHE A 38 -5.55 -14.41 0.61
N MET A 39 -5.28 -15.71 0.47
CA MET A 39 -5.22 -16.38 -0.84
C MET A 39 -6.57 -16.40 -1.55
N GLN A 40 -7.68 -16.60 -0.82
CA GLN A 40 -9.02 -16.47 -1.38
C GLN A 40 -9.28 -15.05 -1.91
N GLN A 41 -8.88 -14.02 -1.17
CA GLN A 41 -9.05 -12.63 -1.60
C GLN A 41 -8.14 -12.28 -2.79
N LEU A 42 -6.92 -12.83 -2.83
CA LEU A 42 -6.03 -12.71 -3.99
C LEU A 42 -6.60 -13.37 -5.24
N MET A 43 -7.07 -14.61 -5.14
CA MET A 43 -7.65 -15.35 -6.27
C MET A 43 -8.95 -14.68 -6.78
N LYS A 44 -9.79 -14.19 -5.86
CA LYS A 44 -10.97 -13.40 -6.19
C LYS A 44 -10.60 -12.10 -6.92
N SER A 45 -9.55 -11.42 -6.47
CA SER A 45 -9.06 -10.19 -7.10
C SER A 45 -8.45 -10.46 -8.49
N MET A 46 -7.73 -11.58 -8.65
CA MET A 46 -7.19 -12.03 -9.93
C MET A 46 -8.31 -12.32 -10.93
N ARG A 47 -9.39 -12.98 -10.51
CA ARG A 47 -10.55 -13.27 -11.36
C ARG A 47 -11.31 -12.02 -11.79
N GLN A 48 -11.53 -11.08 -10.88
CA GLN A 48 -12.12 -9.78 -11.21
C GLN A 48 -11.25 -9.01 -12.23
N ALA A 49 -9.94 -9.25 -12.24
CA ALA A 49 -9.03 -8.67 -13.22
C ALA A 49 -9.01 -9.41 -14.57
N THR A 50 -9.23 -10.73 -14.62
CA THR A 50 -9.25 -11.51 -15.89
C THR A 50 -10.60 -11.54 -16.60
N MET A 51 -11.73 -11.27 -15.93
CA MET A 51 -13.08 -11.38 -16.52
C MET A 51 -13.70 -10.05 -16.99
N SER A 52 -12.90 -9.03 -17.35
CA SER A 52 -13.42 -7.78 -17.93
C SER A 52 -13.68 -7.87 -19.45
N SER A 53 -13.59 -9.07 -20.06
CA SER A 53 -13.97 -9.29 -21.47
C SER A 53 -14.64 -10.66 -21.67
N GLY A 54 -15.98 -10.71 -21.71
CA GLY A 54 -16.69 -11.91 -22.21
C GLY A 54 -18.09 -12.11 -21.63
N MET A 55 -19.09 -12.04 -22.50
CA MET A 55 -20.54 -12.11 -22.26
C MET A 55 -21.03 -13.56 -21.93
N LEU A 56 -20.43 -14.24 -20.96
CA LEU A 56 -20.77 -15.63 -20.56
C LEU A 56 -20.82 -15.84 -19.03
N ASP A 57 -21.36 -14.88 -18.28
CA ASP A 57 -21.61 -15.02 -16.85
C ASP A 57 -22.94 -15.75 -16.60
N ASN A 58 -22.88 -17.02 -16.20
CA ASN A 58 -24.02 -17.70 -15.57
C ASN A 58 -23.66 -18.08 -14.12
N SER A 59 -24.64 -18.00 -13.22
CA SER A 59 -24.49 -18.23 -11.77
C SER A 59 -24.02 -19.66 -11.42
N GLY A 60 -24.24 -20.64 -12.30
CA GLY A 60 -23.73 -22.01 -12.14
C GLY A 60 -22.21 -22.14 -12.30
N THR A 61 -21.60 -21.38 -13.22
CA THR A 61 -20.14 -21.41 -13.44
C THR A 61 -19.41 -20.73 -12.28
N GLN A 62 -19.96 -19.63 -11.75
CA GLN A 62 -19.38 -18.88 -10.64
C GLN A 62 -19.25 -19.71 -9.37
N MET A 63 -20.30 -20.48 -9.01
CA MET A 63 -20.28 -21.37 -7.84
C MET A 63 -19.27 -22.51 -7.99
N GLY A 64 -19.19 -23.14 -9.17
CA GLY A 64 -18.21 -24.21 -9.44
C GLY A 64 -16.76 -23.73 -9.38
N THR A 65 -16.48 -22.52 -9.89
CA THR A 65 -15.14 -21.94 -9.82
C THR A 65 -14.81 -21.41 -8.43
N GLU A 66 -15.78 -20.97 -7.62
CA GLU A 66 -15.56 -20.55 -6.23
C GLU A 66 -15.22 -21.74 -5.30
N LEU A 67 -15.84 -22.90 -5.55
CA LEU A 67 -15.48 -24.17 -4.91
C LEU A 67 -14.06 -24.63 -5.29
N LEU A 68 -13.70 -24.56 -6.56
CA LEU A 68 -12.34 -24.87 -7.04
C LEU A 68 -11.29 -23.95 -6.41
N ASP A 69 -11.54 -22.65 -6.34
CA ASP A 69 -10.62 -21.69 -5.72
C ASP A 69 -10.46 -21.93 -4.22
N THR A 70 -11.55 -22.29 -3.54
CA THR A 70 -11.50 -22.65 -2.12
C THR A 70 -10.63 -23.88 -1.89
N GLN A 71 -10.78 -24.91 -2.74
CA GLN A 71 -9.95 -26.12 -2.68
C GLN A 71 -8.49 -25.85 -3.06
N PHE A 72 -8.24 -24.97 -4.02
CA PHE A 72 -6.90 -24.60 -4.46
C PHE A 72 -6.16 -23.75 -3.42
N ALA A 73 -6.84 -22.76 -2.82
CA ALA A 73 -6.32 -21.96 -1.72
C ALA A 73 -5.96 -22.84 -0.52
N GLN A 74 -6.83 -23.78 -0.14
CA GLN A 74 -6.56 -24.73 0.95
C GLN A 74 -5.31 -25.59 0.70
N LYS A 75 -5.05 -25.99 -0.56
CA LYS A 75 -3.85 -26.77 -0.93
C LYS A 75 -2.56 -25.96 -0.97
N LEU A 76 -2.64 -24.65 -1.23
CA LEU A 76 -1.47 -23.76 -1.27
C LEU A 76 -1.12 -23.19 0.12
N THR A 77 -2.07 -23.16 1.04
CA THR A 77 -1.87 -22.67 2.40
C THR A 77 -1.11 -23.66 3.27
N GLY A 78 -0.12 -23.18 4.01
CA GLY A 78 0.69 -24.00 4.91
C GLY A 78 1.85 -24.75 4.25
N LEU A 79 2.21 -24.40 3.01
CA LEU A 79 3.42 -24.95 2.36
C LEU A 79 4.70 -24.48 3.06
N PRO A 80 5.77 -25.31 3.11
CA PRO A 80 7.05 -24.95 3.74
C PRO A 80 7.66 -23.72 3.06
N GLY A 81 7.84 -22.63 3.81
CA GLY A 81 8.36 -21.36 3.28
C GLY A 81 7.30 -20.33 2.87
N GLY A 82 6.00 -20.66 2.99
CA GLY A 82 4.89 -19.74 2.76
C GLY A 82 4.76 -18.62 3.81
N LEU A 83 3.82 -17.70 3.57
CA LEU A 83 3.55 -16.54 4.42
C LEU A 83 3.14 -16.98 5.83
N SER A 84 2.35 -18.05 5.94
CA SER A 84 1.97 -18.64 7.24
C SER A 84 3.18 -19.13 8.05
N ALA A 85 4.17 -19.74 7.41
CA ALA A 85 5.39 -20.23 8.07
C ALA A 85 6.33 -19.10 8.52
N GLN A 86 6.29 -17.94 7.84
CA GLN A 86 7.01 -16.74 8.29
C GLN A 86 6.30 -16.08 9.48
N ILE A 87 4.97 -15.95 9.41
CA ILE A 87 4.15 -15.43 10.51
C ILE A 87 4.30 -16.32 11.75
N ALA A 88 4.21 -17.63 11.61
CA ALA A 88 4.34 -18.58 12.72
C ALA A 88 5.71 -18.51 13.39
N ARG A 89 6.81 -18.52 12.61
CA ARG A 89 8.17 -18.38 13.17
C ARG A 89 8.36 -17.07 13.92
N GLN A 90 7.77 -16.00 13.41
CA GLN A 90 7.88 -14.68 14.03
C GLN A 90 7.11 -14.58 15.34
N LEU A 91 5.91 -15.18 15.42
CA LEU A 91 5.15 -15.27 16.68
C LEU A 91 5.81 -16.24 17.67
N GLU A 92 6.35 -17.37 17.21
CA GLU A 92 7.10 -18.31 18.07
C GLU A 92 8.32 -17.65 18.71
N GLN A 93 9.08 -16.83 17.98
CA GLN A 93 10.22 -16.09 18.51
C GLN A 93 9.83 -15.03 19.55
N GLN A 94 8.66 -14.40 19.40
CA GLN A 94 8.17 -13.42 20.37
C GLN A 94 7.64 -14.07 21.65
N LEU A 95 7.05 -15.27 21.55
CA LEU A 95 6.56 -16.02 22.71
C LEU A 95 7.69 -16.71 23.48
N ASN A 96 8.79 -17.06 22.80
CA ASN A 96 9.98 -17.60 23.45
C ASN A 96 10.76 -16.57 24.30
N GLY A 97 10.40 -15.27 24.21
CA GLY A 97 11.01 -14.19 24.97
C GLY A 97 10.17 -13.65 26.14
N LYS A 98 8.88 -14.00 26.26
CA LYS A 98 8.00 -13.55 27.34
C LYS A 98 6.90 -14.58 27.61
N VAL A 99 7.18 -15.56 28.47
CA VAL A 99 6.15 -16.36 29.12
C VAL A 99 5.78 -15.67 30.42
N ALA A 100 4.85 -14.71 30.37
CA ALA A 100 3.95 -14.36 31.47
C ALA A 100 2.98 -13.24 31.03
N ALA A 101 1.70 -13.56 31.14
CA ALA A 101 0.57 -12.64 31.31
C ALA A 101 0.35 -11.55 30.22
N THR A 102 -0.56 -11.84 29.29
CA THR A 102 -1.80 -11.06 29.15
C THR A 102 -2.72 -11.76 28.15
N THR A 103 -3.91 -12.12 28.61
CA THR A 103 -5.07 -12.50 27.80
C THR A 103 -5.58 -11.27 27.04
N ALA A 104 -4.80 -10.79 26.07
CA ALA A 104 -5.29 -9.94 24.99
C ALA A 104 -5.72 -10.85 23.82
N PRO A 105 -6.74 -10.47 23.02
CA PRO A 105 -7.16 -11.28 21.88
C PRO A 105 -5.94 -11.53 20.98
N ALA A 106 -5.63 -12.79 20.71
CA ALA A 106 -4.46 -13.18 19.89
C ALA A 106 -4.44 -12.48 18.52
N ALA A 107 -5.59 -12.00 18.02
CA ALA A 107 -5.71 -11.17 16.83
C ALA A 107 -5.10 -9.76 16.96
N GLN A 108 -5.23 -9.12 18.13
CA GLN A 108 -4.62 -7.80 18.41
C GLN A 108 -3.12 -7.93 18.72
N ALA A 109 -2.73 -9.00 19.42
CA ALA A 109 -1.32 -9.30 19.66
C ALA A 109 -0.59 -9.65 18.34
N ALA A 110 -1.21 -10.40 17.43
CA ALA A 110 -0.65 -10.70 16.11
C ALA A 110 -0.57 -9.46 15.20
N GLY A 111 -1.57 -8.55 15.26
CA GLY A 111 -1.55 -7.28 14.55
C GLY A 111 -0.44 -6.34 15.04
N ALA A 112 -0.28 -6.21 16.36
CA ALA A 112 0.77 -5.41 16.98
C ALA A 112 2.17 -6.03 16.77
N ALA A 113 2.28 -7.36 16.85
CA ALA A 113 3.50 -8.11 16.56
C ALA A 113 3.94 -7.96 15.10
N GLY A 114 3.00 -8.05 14.16
CA GLY A 114 3.25 -7.82 12.75
C GLY A 114 3.75 -6.40 12.50
N ALA A 115 3.07 -5.39 13.05
CA ALA A 115 3.49 -3.99 12.96
C ALA A 115 4.91 -3.77 13.52
N GLN A 116 5.22 -4.35 14.68
CA GLN A 116 6.54 -4.28 15.32
C GLN A 116 7.65 -4.88 14.44
N VAL A 117 7.36 -5.93 13.68
CA VAL A 117 8.33 -6.61 12.80
C VAL A 117 8.55 -5.83 11.51
N TRP A 118 7.49 -5.26 10.95
CA TRP A 118 7.60 -4.31 9.84
C TRP A 118 8.48 -3.12 10.24
N ASN A 119 8.28 -2.51 11.41
CA ASN A 119 9.04 -1.34 11.87
C ASN A 119 10.55 -1.58 12.03
N ARG A 120 11.01 -2.83 12.17
CA ARG A 120 12.43 -3.17 12.39
C ARG A 120 13.20 -3.46 11.10
N LEU A 121 12.55 -3.43 9.93
CA LEU A 121 13.23 -3.58 8.65
C LEU A 121 14.00 -2.28 8.29
N PRO A 122 15.23 -2.35 7.73
CA PRO A 122 16.08 -1.17 7.47
C PRO A 122 15.49 -0.09 6.54
N GLY A 123 14.36 -0.36 5.86
CA GLY A 123 13.62 0.63 5.06
C GLY A 123 12.27 1.06 5.66
N ALA A 124 11.81 0.39 6.72
CA ALA A 124 10.52 0.67 7.34
C ALA A 124 10.58 1.86 8.30
N SER A 125 11.69 2.05 9.00
CA SER A 125 11.93 3.28 9.79
C SER A 125 11.89 4.52 8.91
N ARG A 126 12.56 4.48 7.76
CA ARG A 126 12.53 5.61 6.82
C ARG A 126 11.15 5.84 6.20
N ALA A 127 10.43 4.76 5.89
CA ALA A 127 9.05 4.89 5.43
C ALA A 127 8.16 5.52 6.52
N GLN A 128 8.36 5.14 7.79
CA GLN A 128 7.67 5.73 8.94
C GLN A 128 8.00 7.20 9.12
N ASP A 129 9.28 7.55 9.13
CA ASP A 129 9.72 8.94 9.27
C ASP A 129 9.16 9.80 8.15
N PHE A 130 9.17 9.29 6.91
CA PHE A 130 8.60 9.98 5.77
C PHE A 130 7.08 10.18 5.92
N VAL A 131 6.35 9.12 6.31
CA VAL A 131 4.90 9.22 6.54
C VAL A 131 4.61 10.20 7.65
N ALA A 132 5.28 10.09 8.80
CA ALA A 132 5.09 10.97 9.95
C ALA A 132 5.38 12.45 9.60
N ARG A 133 6.46 12.72 8.87
CA ARG A 133 6.86 14.07 8.48
C ARG A 133 5.87 14.74 7.53
N HIS A 134 5.20 13.97 6.68
CA HIS A 134 4.35 14.50 5.61
C HIS A 134 2.85 14.26 5.83
N ASN A 135 2.45 13.59 6.93
CA ASN A 135 1.06 13.25 7.19
C ASN A 135 0.16 14.49 7.24
N THR A 136 0.55 15.52 8.00
CA THR A 136 -0.20 16.77 8.14
C THR A 136 -0.40 17.47 6.80
N ALA A 137 0.65 17.57 5.98
CA ALA A 137 0.57 18.16 4.65
C ALA A 137 -0.39 17.40 3.73
N ALA A 138 -0.41 16.07 3.81
CA ALA A 138 -1.31 15.24 3.04
C ALA A 138 -2.77 15.35 3.50
N GLU A 139 -3.02 15.43 4.81
CA GLU A 139 -4.38 15.63 5.38
C GLU A 139 -4.96 17.00 4.99
N GLN A 140 -4.14 18.05 5.01
CA GLN A 140 -4.56 19.37 4.54
C GLN A 140 -4.93 19.34 3.05
N ALA A 141 -4.10 18.71 2.22
CA ALA A 141 -4.37 18.56 0.79
C ALA A 141 -5.61 17.70 0.51
N GLU A 142 -5.88 16.68 1.32
CA GLU A 142 -7.12 15.90 1.27
C GLU A 142 -8.33 16.77 1.60
N ALA A 143 -8.27 17.56 2.68
CA ALA A 143 -9.36 18.43 3.09
C ALA A 143 -9.73 19.46 1.99
N GLU A 144 -8.74 19.95 1.24
CA GLU A 144 -8.96 20.91 0.16
C GLU A 144 -9.50 20.28 -1.13
N THR A 145 -9.07 19.06 -1.48
CA THR A 145 -9.31 18.50 -2.82
C THR A 145 -10.25 17.30 -2.85
N GLY A 146 -10.43 16.65 -1.70
CA GLY A 146 -11.12 15.37 -1.52
C GLY A 146 -10.31 14.15 -2.00
N ILE A 147 -9.04 14.33 -2.38
CA ILE A 147 -8.17 13.21 -2.75
C ILE A 147 -7.59 12.61 -1.46
N PRO A 148 -7.74 11.30 -1.19
CA PRO A 148 -7.29 10.70 0.07
C PRO A 148 -5.82 10.98 0.39
N ALA A 149 -5.51 11.41 1.62
CA ALA A 149 -4.16 11.77 2.06
C ALA A 149 -3.19 10.62 1.85
N ALA A 150 -3.62 9.38 2.13
CA ALA A 150 -2.84 8.17 1.89
C ALA A 150 -2.34 8.06 0.44
N PHE A 151 -3.14 8.51 -0.52
CA PHE A 151 -2.82 8.39 -1.94
C PHE A 151 -1.83 9.47 -2.37
N ILE A 152 -2.05 10.71 -1.94
CA ILE A 152 -1.11 11.82 -2.14
C ILE A 152 0.26 11.45 -1.52
N LEU A 153 0.26 11.00 -0.27
CA LEU A 153 1.45 10.60 0.45
C LEU A 153 2.17 9.41 -0.20
N SER A 154 1.42 8.43 -0.69
CA SER A 154 1.99 7.29 -1.42
C SER A 154 2.66 7.70 -2.74
N GLN A 155 2.14 8.73 -3.39
CA GLN A 155 2.73 9.28 -4.60
C GLN A 155 4.03 10.01 -4.28
N ALA A 156 4.04 10.90 -3.28
CA ALA A 156 5.26 11.51 -2.78
C ALA A 156 6.33 10.46 -2.39
N ALA A 157 5.92 9.38 -1.70
CA ALA A 157 6.79 8.29 -1.33
C ALA A 157 7.33 7.52 -2.54
N HIS A 158 6.50 7.27 -3.55
CA HIS A 158 6.92 6.58 -4.77
C HIS A 158 7.94 7.41 -5.55
N GLU A 159 7.65 8.69 -5.79
CA GLU A 159 8.47 9.57 -6.63
C GLU A 159 9.80 9.92 -5.97
N SER A 160 9.80 10.22 -4.67
CA SER A 160 11.03 10.53 -3.91
C SER A 160 11.78 9.29 -3.41
N GLY A 161 11.20 8.09 -3.59
CA GLY A 161 11.70 6.86 -2.98
C GLY A 161 11.76 6.96 -1.46
N TRP A 162 10.66 7.36 -0.81
CA TRP A 162 10.55 7.65 0.63
C TRP A 162 11.55 8.72 1.09
N GLY A 163 11.64 9.83 0.36
CA GLY A 163 12.50 10.98 0.65
C GLY A 163 13.98 10.82 0.32
N GLN A 164 14.42 9.68 -0.20
CA GLN A 164 15.84 9.45 -0.50
C GLN A 164 16.36 10.29 -1.66
N ARG A 165 15.50 10.54 -2.65
CA ARG A 165 15.85 11.19 -3.91
C ARG A 165 15.13 12.54 -4.05
N GLU A 166 14.99 13.24 -2.94
CA GLU A 166 14.41 14.58 -2.95
C GLU A 166 15.24 15.53 -3.81
N ILE A 167 14.56 16.35 -4.61
CA ILE A 167 15.19 17.38 -5.42
C ILE A 167 15.73 18.47 -4.49
N LYS A 168 17.02 18.80 -4.65
CA LYS A 168 17.70 19.84 -3.88
C LYS A 168 17.89 21.10 -4.71
N ASN A 169 17.99 22.24 -4.03
CA ASN A 169 18.44 23.49 -4.61
C ASN A 169 19.95 23.45 -4.85
N ALA A 170 20.48 24.43 -5.59
CA ALA A 170 21.91 24.51 -5.93
C ALA A 170 22.82 24.63 -4.69
N ASP A 171 22.31 25.21 -3.59
CA ASP A 171 22.99 25.33 -2.31
C ASP A 171 22.89 24.06 -1.43
N GLY A 172 22.23 23.01 -1.92
CA GLY A 172 22.02 21.75 -1.22
C GLY A 172 20.83 21.74 -0.25
N SER A 173 20.13 22.86 -0.09
CA SER A 173 18.87 22.93 0.66
C SER A 173 17.76 22.14 -0.06
N SER A 174 16.71 21.77 0.66
CA SER A 174 15.57 21.05 0.06
C SER A 174 14.74 22.00 -0.80
N SER A 175 14.29 21.53 -1.97
CA SER A 175 13.28 22.23 -2.78
C SER A 175 11.85 21.92 -2.32
N HIS A 176 11.69 20.99 -1.37
CA HIS A 176 10.45 20.38 -0.92
C HIS A 176 9.63 19.66 -2.01
N ASN A 177 10.17 19.54 -3.23
CA ASN A 177 9.51 18.88 -4.34
C ASN A 177 9.69 17.35 -4.30
N VAL A 178 8.95 16.72 -3.39
CA VAL A 178 8.91 15.25 -3.22
C VAL A 178 8.12 14.52 -4.30
N PHE A 179 7.44 15.24 -5.20
CA PHE A 179 6.63 14.71 -6.29
C PHE A 179 7.33 14.76 -7.66
N GLY A 180 8.48 15.42 -7.76
CA GLY A 180 9.20 15.56 -9.04
C GLY A 180 8.47 16.43 -10.07
N ILE A 181 7.63 17.39 -9.64
CA ILE A 181 6.83 18.19 -10.58
C ILE A 181 7.74 19.16 -11.33
N LYS A 182 7.77 19.05 -12.66
CA LYS A 182 8.51 19.97 -13.54
C LYS A 182 7.86 21.35 -13.57
N ALA A 183 8.68 22.39 -13.69
CA ALA A 183 8.22 23.76 -13.89
C ALA A 183 7.87 23.98 -15.37
N GLY A 184 6.56 23.92 -15.68
CA GLY A 184 6.04 24.25 -17.00
C GLY A 184 5.93 25.76 -17.24
N THR A 185 5.50 26.16 -18.44
CA THR A 185 5.35 27.57 -18.82
C THR A 185 4.34 28.35 -17.98
N SER A 186 3.35 27.66 -17.41
CA SER A 186 2.33 28.23 -16.51
C SER A 186 2.82 28.41 -15.07
N TRP A 187 3.95 27.81 -14.69
CA TRP A 187 4.48 27.93 -13.33
C TRP A 187 5.10 29.33 -13.12
N LYS A 188 4.71 30.00 -12.03
CA LYS A 188 5.19 31.34 -11.67
C LYS A 188 5.99 31.38 -10.36
N GLY A 189 6.07 30.25 -9.66
CA GLY A 189 6.78 30.14 -8.39
C GLY A 189 8.27 29.90 -8.55
N ALA A 190 8.93 29.62 -7.42
CA ALA A 190 10.35 29.30 -7.39
C ALA A 190 10.67 28.03 -8.20
N VAL A 191 11.89 27.97 -8.74
CA VAL A 191 12.36 26.84 -9.53
C VAL A 191 13.75 26.44 -9.08
N THR A 192 14.06 25.15 -9.25
CA THR A 192 15.42 24.62 -9.15
C THR A 192 15.78 23.90 -10.44
N GLU A 193 17.03 24.02 -10.88
CA GLU A 193 17.57 23.34 -12.05
C GLU A 193 18.41 22.13 -11.61
N VAL A 194 18.04 20.95 -12.10
CA VAL A 194 18.78 19.72 -11.84
C VAL A 194 19.17 19.08 -13.15
N THR A 195 20.42 18.61 -13.24
CA THR A 195 20.87 17.78 -14.36
C THR A 195 20.29 16.37 -14.22
N THR A 196 19.36 16.01 -15.09
CA THR A 196 18.74 14.68 -15.15
C THR A 196 19.31 13.86 -16.30
N THR A 197 19.19 12.53 -16.21
CA THR A 197 19.38 11.65 -17.38
C THR A 197 18.00 11.40 -17.99
N GLU A 198 17.73 11.93 -19.16
CA GLU A 198 16.51 11.66 -19.92
C GLU A 198 16.82 10.68 -21.06
N TYR A 199 15.87 9.83 -21.43
CA TYR A 199 16.01 8.95 -22.59
C TYR A 199 15.33 9.58 -23.80
N VAL A 200 16.13 10.14 -24.71
CA VAL A 200 15.65 10.73 -25.96
C VAL A 200 15.95 9.75 -27.09
N ASN A 201 14.92 9.26 -27.77
CA ASN A 201 15.04 8.21 -28.80
C ASN A 201 15.77 6.94 -28.31
N GLY A 202 15.55 6.56 -27.04
CA GLY A 202 16.17 5.39 -26.42
C GLY A 202 17.62 5.59 -25.96
N GLN A 203 18.21 6.76 -26.17
CA GLN A 203 19.58 7.07 -25.75
C GLN A 203 19.59 7.94 -24.49
N PRO A 204 20.40 7.62 -23.46
CA PRO A 204 20.51 8.43 -22.27
C PRO A 204 21.25 9.74 -22.57
N GLN A 205 20.62 10.87 -22.29
CA GLN A 205 21.18 12.22 -22.43
C GLN A 205 21.11 12.98 -21.11
N LYS A 206 22.20 13.66 -20.75
CA LYS A 206 22.22 14.58 -19.61
C LYS A 206 21.61 15.90 -20.03
N VAL A 207 20.48 16.26 -19.43
CA VAL A 207 19.79 17.52 -19.72
C VAL A 207 19.51 18.27 -18.43
N LYS A 208 19.52 19.60 -18.49
CA LYS A 208 19.03 20.41 -17.38
C LYS A 208 17.51 20.43 -17.42
N ALA A 209 16.88 20.00 -16.33
CA ALA A 209 15.45 20.08 -16.15
C ALA A 209 15.12 21.08 -15.03
N LYS A 210 14.08 21.89 -15.27
CA LYS A 210 13.53 22.81 -14.26
C LYS A 210 12.42 22.12 -13.50
N PHE A 211 12.55 22.10 -12.18
CA PHE A 211 11.54 21.60 -11.26
C PHE A 211 10.97 22.74 -10.44
N ARG A 212 9.70 22.60 -10.05
CA ARG A 212 9.09 23.52 -9.08
C ARG A 212 9.87 23.42 -7.76
N ALA A 213 10.05 24.53 -7.07
CA ALA A 213 10.55 24.58 -5.70
C ALA A 213 9.50 25.26 -4.83
N TYR A 214 9.35 24.78 -3.60
CA TYR A 214 8.31 25.22 -2.68
C TYR A 214 8.93 25.75 -1.39
N ALA A 215 8.22 26.64 -0.71
CA ALA A 215 8.67 27.18 0.57
C ALA A 215 8.54 26.13 1.67
N THR A 216 7.50 25.30 1.62
CA THR A 216 7.28 24.22 2.58
C THR A 216 6.78 22.92 1.91
N PRO A 217 6.84 21.77 2.60
CA PRO A 217 6.20 20.54 2.13
C PRO A 217 4.69 20.69 1.89
N GLU A 218 3.99 21.44 2.73
CA GLU A 218 2.54 21.68 2.61
C GLU A 218 2.19 22.31 1.24
N ASP A 219 2.99 23.29 0.80
CA ASP A 219 2.84 23.90 -0.52
C ASP A 219 2.99 22.88 -1.66
N ALA A 220 3.95 21.96 -1.54
CA ALA A 220 4.19 20.91 -2.54
C ALA A 220 3.01 19.92 -2.61
N PHE A 221 2.49 19.51 -1.46
CA PHE A 221 1.34 18.59 -1.36
C PHE A 221 0.07 19.24 -1.91
N ARG A 222 -0.18 20.51 -1.56
CA ARG A 222 -1.30 21.29 -2.08
C ARG A 222 -1.22 21.48 -3.59
N ASP A 223 -0.05 21.83 -4.12
CA ASP A 223 0.14 22.00 -5.58
C ASP A 223 -0.07 20.68 -6.33
N TYR A 224 0.48 19.57 -5.83
CA TYR A 224 0.22 18.25 -6.40
C TYR A 224 -1.26 17.88 -6.39
N ALA A 225 -1.93 18.01 -5.25
CA ALA A 225 -3.33 17.63 -5.12
C ALA A 225 -4.22 18.47 -6.05
N ASN A 226 -3.95 19.77 -6.17
CA ASN A 226 -4.64 20.66 -7.11
C ASN A 226 -4.36 20.31 -8.57
N LEU A 227 -3.12 19.92 -8.90
CA LEU A 227 -2.79 19.44 -10.25
C LEU A 227 -3.61 18.19 -10.61
N ILE A 228 -3.74 17.24 -9.68
CA ILE A 228 -4.56 16.04 -9.89
C ILE A 228 -6.04 16.39 -9.98
N LYS A 229 -6.55 17.25 -9.08
CA LYS A 229 -7.96 17.64 -9.03
C LYS A 229 -8.42 18.39 -10.27
N ASN A 230 -7.63 19.34 -10.76
CA ASN A 230 -8.04 20.30 -11.78
C ASN A 230 -7.68 19.87 -13.21
N SER A 231 -6.91 18.79 -13.37
CA SER A 231 -6.52 18.30 -14.68
C SER A 231 -7.60 17.37 -15.26
N PRO A 232 -8.19 17.68 -16.44
CA PRO A 232 -9.15 16.79 -17.09
C PRO A 232 -8.60 15.38 -17.33
N ARG A 233 -7.28 15.27 -17.53
CA ARG A 233 -6.55 13.99 -17.67
C ARG A 233 -6.79 13.06 -16.48
N TYR A 234 -6.92 13.60 -15.27
CA TYR A 234 -7.04 12.84 -14.03
C TYR A 234 -8.46 12.82 -13.46
N ALA A 235 -9.47 13.29 -14.19
CA ALA A 235 -10.86 13.32 -13.71
C ALA A 235 -11.35 11.94 -13.22
N LYS A 236 -11.06 10.87 -13.97
CA LYS A 236 -11.40 9.49 -13.57
C LYS A 236 -10.62 9.00 -12.34
N VAL A 237 -9.43 9.52 -12.09
CA VAL A 237 -8.64 9.20 -10.89
C VAL A 237 -9.35 9.73 -9.65
N VAL A 238 -9.90 10.94 -9.74
CA VAL A 238 -10.64 11.58 -8.64
C VAL A 238 -12.00 10.92 -8.45
N GLU A 239 -12.74 10.66 -9.53
CA GLU A 239 -14.09 10.07 -9.48
C GLU A 239 -14.09 8.61 -8.98
N GLN A 240 -13.12 7.81 -9.44
CA GLN A 240 -13.05 6.37 -9.15
C GLN A 240 -11.93 6.02 -8.16
N GLY A 241 -11.36 7.03 -7.51
CA GLY A 241 -10.25 6.93 -6.55
C GLY A 241 -10.67 6.49 -5.15
N GLY A 242 -11.74 5.72 -4.99
CA GLY A 242 -12.18 5.24 -3.66
C GLY A 242 -11.32 4.09 -3.10
N THR A 243 -10.47 3.48 -3.94
CA THR A 243 -9.62 2.35 -3.54
C THR A 243 -8.18 2.54 -4.05
N ALA A 244 -7.22 1.93 -3.35
CA ALA A 244 -5.81 1.97 -3.72
C ALA A 244 -5.56 1.49 -5.16
N GLN A 245 -6.25 0.42 -5.55
CA GLN A 245 -6.17 -0.15 -6.89
C GLN A 245 -6.83 0.75 -7.93
N GLY A 246 -8.03 1.28 -7.64
CA GLY A 246 -8.73 2.21 -8.53
C GLY A 246 -7.90 3.46 -8.82
N PHE A 247 -7.32 4.06 -7.79
CA PHE A 247 -6.45 5.23 -7.93
C PHE A 247 -5.22 4.92 -8.78
N ALA A 248 -4.48 3.85 -8.45
CA ALA A 248 -3.24 3.50 -9.15
C ALA A 248 -3.47 3.12 -10.61
N VAL A 249 -4.52 2.33 -10.90
CA VAL A 249 -4.88 1.92 -12.26
C VAL A 249 -5.32 3.12 -13.09
N ASN A 250 -6.13 4.01 -12.52
CA ASN A 250 -6.60 5.19 -13.25
C ASN A 250 -5.47 6.20 -13.50
N LEU A 251 -4.50 6.35 -12.58
CA LEU A 251 -3.29 7.15 -12.84
C LEU A 251 -2.47 6.57 -14.00
N GLN A 252 -2.28 5.25 -14.03
CA GLN A 252 -1.57 4.61 -15.15
C GLN A 252 -2.31 4.80 -16.47
N ARG A 253 -3.63 4.58 -16.49
CA ARG A 253 -4.47 4.79 -17.69
C ARG A 253 -4.48 6.25 -18.16
N ALA A 254 -4.37 7.19 -17.23
CA ALA A 254 -4.25 8.61 -17.52
C ALA A 254 -2.86 9.00 -18.08
N GLY A 255 -1.93 8.04 -18.19
CA GLY A 255 -0.59 8.27 -18.72
C GLY A 255 0.33 9.00 -17.75
N TYR A 256 0.11 8.84 -16.43
CA TYR A 256 0.98 9.45 -15.42
C TYR A 256 2.42 8.91 -15.51
N ALA A 257 2.56 7.59 -15.73
CA ALA A 257 3.85 6.94 -15.95
C ALA A 257 3.79 6.01 -17.16
N THR A 258 4.92 5.87 -17.86
CA THR A 258 5.07 4.96 -19.00
C THR A 258 5.40 3.52 -18.56
N ASP A 259 5.74 3.31 -17.29
CA ASP A 259 6.05 2.00 -16.74
C ASP A 259 4.80 1.09 -16.72
N PRO A 260 4.80 -0.07 -17.42
CA PRO A 260 3.65 -0.97 -17.46
C PRO A 260 3.31 -1.57 -16.08
N ALA A 261 4.26 -1.60 -15.14
CA ALA A 261 4.06 -2.09 -13.78
C ALA A 261 3.73 -0.97 -12.77
N TYR A 262 3.52 0.27 -13.22
CA TYR A 262 3.33 1.43 -12.35
C TYR A 262 2.18 1.25 -11.35
N ALA A 263 0.98 0.86 -11.79
CA ALA A 263 -0.16 0.72 -10.89
C ALA A 263 0.08 -0.33 -9.81
N ALA A 264 0.73 -1.45 -10.17
CA ALA A 264 1.09 -2.50 -9.22
C ALA A 264 2.14 -2.01 -8.20
N LYS A 265 3.14 -1.26 -8.66
CA LYS A 265 4.15 -0.65 -7.78
C LYS A 265 3.52 0.35 -6.82
N LEU A 266 2.72 1.28 -7.34
CA LEU A 266 2.04 2.29 -6.55
C LEU A 266 1.04 1.69 -5.55
N GLY A 267 0.26 0.68 -5.96
CA GLY A 267 -0.65 -0.03 -5.06
C GLY A 267 0.06 -0.65 -3.84
N ARG A 268 1.27 -1.18 -4.01
CA ARG A 268 2.10 -1.66 -2.88
C ARG A 268 2.54 -0.53 -1.95
N VAL A 269 2.88 0.63 -2.51
CA VAL A 269 3.25 1.82 -1.71
C VAL A 269 2.04 2.31 -0.94
N ILE A 270 0.86 2.45 -1.57
CA ILE A 270 -0.39 2.84 -0.91
C ILE A 270 -0.71 1.93 0.27
N ASN A 271 -0.67 0.61 0.08
CA ASN A 271 -0.94 -0.35 1.15
C ASN A 271 0.08 -0.27 2.30
N THR A 272 1.32 0.12 1.99
CA THR A 272 2.34 0.35 3.03
C THR A 272 2.04 1.64 3.78
N THR A 273 1.76 2.72 3.08
CA THR A 273 1.36 4.02 3.64
C THR A 273 0.13 3.90 4.56
N LEU A 274 -0.94 3.24 4.11
CA LEU A 274 -2.15 3.04 4.90
C LEU A 274 -1.89 2.29 6.21
N ARG A 275 -0.98 1.31 6.20
CA ARG A 275 -0.59 0.60 7.43
C ARG A 275 0.17 1.51 8.38
N LEU A 276 1.08 2.33 7.85
CA LEU A 276 1.89 3.25 8.65
C LEU A 276 1.07 4.40 9.25
N GLN A 277 0.12 4.97 8.49
CA GLN A 277 -0.79 5.99 9.02
C GLN A 277 -1.65 5.45 10.17
N ARG A 278 -2.18 4.23 10.04
CA ARG A 278 -2.93 3.57 11.12
C ARG A 278 -2.11 3.40 12.40
N THR A 279 -0.80 3.20 12.29
CA THR A 279 0.08 3.10 13.47
C THR A 279 0.44 4.43 14.09
N LEU A 280 0.26 5.55 13.38
CA LEU A 280 0.50 6.89 13.91
C LEU A 280 -0.73 7.45 14.64
N THR A 281 -1.92 6.99 14.27
CA THR A 281 -3.21 7.43 14.84
C THR A 281 -3.74 6.52 15.94
N ALA A 282 -3.06 5.41 16.22
CA ALA A 282 -3.43 4.42 17.24
C ALA A 282 -2.62 4.64 18.53
#